data_AF-A0A973D375-F1
#
_entry.id   AF-A0A973D375-F1
#
_cell.length_a   1.000
_cell.length_b   1.000
_cell.length_c   1.000
_cell.angle_alpha   90.00
_cell.angle_beta   90.00
_cell.angle_gamma   90.00
#
_symmetry.space_group_name_H-M   'P 1'
#
loop_
_entity.id
_entity.type
_entity.pdbx_description
1 polymer ?
#
loop_
_entity_poly.entity_id
_entity_poly.type
_entity_poly.pdbx_seq_one_letter_code
_entity_poly.pdbx_strand_id
1 'polypeptide(L)'
;MPDRLVGKVPLKLFKIGEVMAATGISRQTIHDYTVGGFIEEQERTPAGHRLYAEWVFERLARIHSLQDQGHSLKQIKKLIDEEEI
;
A
#
# COMPACT_ATOMS: atom_id res chain seq x y z
N MET A 1 -8.04 -3.94 28.18
CA MET A 1 -8.41 -2.82 27.30
C MET A 1 -7.12 -2.18 26.78
N PRO A 2 -6.78 -2.25 25.48
CA PRO A 2 -5.70 -1.43 24.95
C PRO A 2 -6.27 -0.42 23.96
N ASP A 3 -6.42 0.80 24.45
CA ASP A 3 -6.34 2.01 23.64
C ASP A 3 -4.87 2.13 23.20
N ARG A 4 -4.53 1.61 22.02
CA ARG A 4 -3.22 1.83 21.40
C ARG A 4 -3.37 2.99 20.44
N LEU A 5 -3.18 4.19 20.96
CA LEU A 5 -2.86 5.38 20.19
C LEU A 5 -1.54 5.13 19.45
N VAL A 6 -1.61 4.44 18.30
CA VAL A 6 -0.60 4.61 17.26
C VAL A 6 -0.66 6.08 16.90
N GLY A 7 0.40 6.81 17.25
CA GLY A 7 0.49 8.24 17.02
C GLY A 7 0.05 8.52 15.59
N LYS A 8 -0.97 9.37 15.41
CA LYS A 8 -1.34 9.88 14.10
C LYS A 8 -0.15 10.72 13.58
N VAL A 9 0.81 10.04 12.98
CA VAL A 9 1.71 10.65 12.01
C VAL A 9 0.78 11.33 11.01
N PRO A 10 0.92 12.65 10.74
CA PRO A 10 0.04 13.30 9.78
C PRO A 10 0.06 12.48 8.50
N LEU A 11 -1.11 12.02 8.06
CA LEU A 11 -1.27 11.17 6.87
C LEU A 11 -0.66 11.92 5.69
N LYS A 12 0.62 11.66 5.42
CA LYS A 12 1.30 12.25 4.28
C LYS A 12 0.78 11.49 3.08
N LEU A 13 0.01 12.21 2.28
CA LEU A 13 -0.63 11.70 1.09
C LEU A 13 0.30 11.88 -0.10
N PHE A 14 0.67 10.76 -0.70
CA PHE A 14 1.57 10.63 -1.83
C PHE A 14 0.78 10.36 -3.10
N LYS A 15 1.18 11.01 -4.20
CA LYS A 15 0.62 10.71 -5.52
C LYS A 15 1.18 9.39 -6.03
N ILE A 16 0.49 8.76 -6.97
CA ILE A 16 0.99 7.54 -7.65
C ILE A 16 2.44 7.71 -8.15
N GLY A 17 2.81 8.88 -8.67
CA GLY A 17 4.18 9.16 -9.13
C GLY A 17 5.22 9.19 -8.01
N GLU A 18 4.85 9.67 -6.81
CA GLU A 18 5.73 9.64 -5.64
C GLU A 18 5.90 8.20 -5.14
N VAL A 19 4.82 7.42 -5.15
CA VAL A 19 4.87 5.99 -4.80
C VAL A 19 5.77 5.22 -5.75
N MET A 20 5.67 5.48 -7.06
CA MET A 20 6.57 4.92 -8.07
C MET A 20 8.03 5.29 -7.81
N ALA A 21 8.30 6.57 -7.49
CA ALA A 21 9.65 7.05 -7.27
C ALA A 21 10.29 6.45 -6.01
N ALA A 22 9.53 6.30 -4.93
CA ALA A 22 10.05 5.78 -3.67
C ALA A 22 10.10 4.25 -3.60
N THR A 23 9.23 3.52 -4.31
CA THR A 23 9.25 2.05 -4.33
C THR A 23 9.94 1.44 -5.56
N GLY A 24 10.16 2.23 -6.61
CA GLY A 24 10.62 1.72 -7.91
C GLY A 24 9.57 0.88 -8.65
N ILE A 25 8.33 0.81 -8.15
CA ILE A 25 7.27 0.00 -8.73
C ILE A 25 6.64 0.76 -9.91
N SER A 26 6.37 0.03 -10.99
CA SER A 26 5.73 0.58 -12.18
C SER A 26 4.27 0.97 -11.93
N ARG A 27 3.79 1.98 -12.66
CA ARG A 27 2.37 2.43 -12.59
C ARG A 27 1.40 1.26 -12.80
N GLN A 28 1.73 0.35 -13.72
CA GLN A 28 0.92 -0.84 -14.02
C GLN A 28 0.76 -1.70 -12.76
N THR A 29 1.86 -2.03 -12.09
CA THR A 29 1.87 -2.82 -10.86
C THR A 29 1.12 -2.13 -9.72
N ILE A 30 1.27 -0.80 -9.54
CA ILE A 30 0.47 -0.05 -8.56
C ILE A 30 -1.01 -0.11 -8.91
N HIS A 31 -1.36 0.00 -10.19
CA HIS A 31 -2.74 -0.14 -10.65
C HIS A 31 -3.28 -1.54 -10.37
N ASP A 32 -2.54 -2.59 -10.71
CA ASP A 32 -2.89 -3.99 -10.43
C ASP A 32 -3.06 -4.24 -8.93
N TYR A 33 -2.22 -3.61 -8.09
CA TYR A 33 -2.35 -3.68 -6.64
C TYR A 33 -3.56 -2.92 -6.12
N THR A 34 -3.88 -1.77 -6.71
CA THR A 34 -5.08 -1.00 -6.35
C THR A 34 -6.34 -1.78 -6.73
N VAL A 35 -6.41 -2.30 -7.95
CA VAL A 35 -7.55 -3.09 -8.46
C VAL A 35 -7.65 -4.44 -7.73
N GLY A 36 -6.51 -5.04 -7.40
CA GLY A 36 -6.43 -6.27 -6.62
C GLY A 36 -6.76 -6.08 -5.14
N GLY A 37 -6.96 -4.83 -4.66
CA GLY A 37 -7.23 -4.50 -3.26
C GLY A 37 -6.06 -4.80 -2.32
N PHE A 38 -4.82 -4.70 -2.81
CA PHE A 38 -3.60 -4.76 -2.01
C PHE A 38 -3.29 -3.43 -1.36
N ILE A 39 -3.57 -2.36 -2.09
CA ILE A 39 -3.39 -0.98 -1.68
C ILE A 39 -4.66 -0.23 -2.00
N GLU A 40 -5.01 0.77 -1.21
CA GLU A 40 -6.19 1.60 -1.44
C GLU A 40 -5.77 3.07 -1.49
N GLU A 41 -6.42 3.82 -2.37
CA GLU A 41 -6.33 5.26 -2.34
C GLU A 41 -7.01 5.76 -1.06
N GLN A 42 -6.30 6.53 -0.26
CA GLN A 42 -6.86 7.10 0.97
C GLN A 42 -7.78 8.26 0.65
N GLU A 43 -7.36 9.12 -0.26
CA GLU A 43 -8.13 10.29 -0.67
C GLU A 43 -7.99 10.53 -2.16
N ARG A 44 -8.96 11.27 -2.70
CA ARG A 44 -8.86 11.85 -4.03
C ARG A 44 -8.78 13.36 -3.89
N THR A 45 -7.79 13.96 -4.54
CA THR A 45 -7.77 15.42 -4.66
C THR A 45 -9.03 15.89 -5.39
N PRO A 46 -9.51 17.13 -5.13
CA PRO A 46 -10.62 17.72 -5.89
C PRO A 46 -10.33 17.86 -7.40
N ALA A 47 -9.05 17.78 -7.78
CA ALA A 47 -8.60 17.73 -9.18
C ALA A 47 -8.69 16.32 -9.82
N GLY A 48 -9.12 15.29 -9.08
CA GLY A 48 -9.26 13.91 -9.56
C GLY A 48 -8.01 13.04 -9.46
N HIS A 49 -6.92 13.53 -8.85
CA HIS A 49 -5.73 12.71 -8.60
C HIS A 49 -5.90 11.80 -7.38
N ARG A 50 -5.44 10.55 -7.51
CA ARG A 50 -5.41 9.56 -6.42
C ARG A 50 -4.26 9.84 -5.46
N LEU A 51 -4.57 9.80 -4.17
CA LEU A 51 -3.62 9.96 -3.07
C LEU A 51 -3.53 8.68 -2.25
N TYR A 52 -2.31 8.28 -1.95
CA TYR A 52 -1.95 7.09 -1.20
C TYR A 52 -1.26 7.53 0.08
N ALA A 53 -1.59 6.97 1.24
CA ALA A 53 -0.86 7.33 2.47
C ALA A 53 0.43 6.53 2.62
N GLU A 54 1.22 6.88 3.63
CA GLU A 54 2.53 6.25 3.83
C GLU A 54 2.47 4.74 4.13
N TRP A 55 1.39 4.26 4.74
CA TRP A 55 1.19 2.83 5.04
C TRP A 55 1.21 1.96 3.77
N VAL A 56 0.94 2.56 2.61
CA VAL A 56 1.05 1.89 1.31
C VAL A 56 2.49 1.48 1.04
N PHE A 57 3.49 2.27 1.44
CA PHE A 57 4.90 1.91 1.25
C PHE A 57 5.28 0.68 2.08
N GLU A 58 4.84 0.61 3.33
CA GLU A 58 5.07 -0.56 4.20
C GLU A 58 4.43 -1.81 3.61
N ARG A 59 3.19 -1.68 3.11
CA ARG A 59 2.47 -2.78 2.47
C ARG A 59 3.15 -3.23 1.17
N LEU A 60 3.61 -2.29 0.34
CA LEU A 60 4.37 -2.57 -0.88
C LEU A 60 5.72 -3.25 -0.58
N ALA A 61 6.45 -2.81 0.44
CA ALA A 61 7.70 -3.42 0.85
C ALA A 61 7.50 -4.86 1.36
N ARG A 62 6.39 -5.11 2.08
CA ARG A 62 5.99 -6.45 2.52
C ARG A 62 5.64 -7.35 1.33
N ILE A 63 4.85 -6.83 0.38
CA ILE A 63 4.52 -7.53 -0.87
C ILE A 63 5.79 -7.90 -1.62
N HIS A 64 6.74 -6.98 -1.78
CA HIS A 64 8.00 -7.24 -2.47
C HIS A 64 8.83 -8.32 -1.77
N SER A 65 8.92 -8.27 -0.44
CA SER A 65 9.63 -9.27 0.36
C SER A 65 9.01 -10.67 0.20
N LEU A 66 7.68 -10.77 0.18
CA LEU A 66 6.98 -12.04 0.01
C LEU A 66 7.03 -12.53 -1.46
N GLN A 67 7.06 -11.62 -2.45
CA GLN A 67 7.27 -11.98 -3.85
C GLN A 67 8.66 -12.56 -4.07
N ASP A 68 9.69 -12.00 -3.42
CA ASP A 68 11.06 -12.51 -3.47
C ASP A 68 11.16 -13.94 -2.90
N GLN A 69 10.34 -14.25 -1.89
CA GLN A 69 10.19 -15.60 -1.35
C GLN A 69 9.44 -16.57 -2.29
N GLY A 70 8.95 -16.10 -3.44
CA GLY A 70 8.24 -16.91 -4.43
C GLY A 70 6.73 -17.02 -4.21
N HIS A 71 6.14 -16.22 -3.31
CA HIS A 71 4.69 -16.20 -3.12
C HIS A 71 3.98 -15.47 -4.26
N SER A 72 2.84 -16.02 -4.69
CA SER A 72 1.99 -15.35 -5.67
C SER A 72 1.26 -14.17 -5.04
N LEU A 73 0.97 -13.12 -5.81
CA LEU A 73 0.22 -11.95 -5.34
C LEU A 73 -1.04 -12.32 -4.55
N LYS A 74 -1.84 -13.29 -5.01
CA LYS A 74 -3.03 -13.76 -4.26
C LYS A 74 -2.70 -14.31 -2.86
N GLN A 75 -1.60 -15.05 -2.72
CA GLN A 75 -1.16 -15.58 -1.43
C GLN A 75 -0.65 -14.47 -0.53
N ILE A 76 0.13 -13.55 -1.10
CA ILE A 76 0.63 -12.36 -0.40
C ILE A 76 -0.52 -11.53 0.16
N LYS A 77 -1.57 -11.31 -0.65
CA LYS A 77 -2.77 -10.61 -0.19
C LYS A 77 -3.33 -11.30 1.04
N LYS A 78 -3.52 -12.62 0.96
CA LYS A 78 -4.10 -13.40 2.04
C LYS A 78 -3.21 -13.39 3.29
N LEU A 79 -1.89 -13.50 3.13
CA LEU A 79 -0.94 -13.44 4.25
C LEU A 79 -0.94 -12.08 4.93
N ILE A 80 -0.95 -10.98 4.16
CA ILE A 80 -0.98 -9.62 4.72
C ILE A 80 -2.35 -9.33 5.39
N ASP A 81 -3.44 -9.86 4.83
CA ASP A 81 -4.79 -9.73 5.39
C ASP A 81 -4.98 -10.59 6.66
N GLU A 82 -4.40 -11.79 6.70
CA GLU A 82 -4.44 -12.70 7.86
C GLU A 82 -3.50 -12.27 9.01
N GLU A 83 -2.44 -11.51 8.73
CA GLU A 83 -1.48 -11.02 9.74
C GLU A 83 -2.01 -9.79 10.53
N GLU A 84 -3.19 -9.26 10.17
CA GLU A 84 -3.88 -8.17 10.88
C GLU A 84 -4.81 -8.64 12.04
N ILE A 85 -4.71 -9.90 12.50
CA ILE A 85 -5.53 -10.46 13.61
C ILE A 85 -4.77 -10.52 14.94
#